data_AF-A0A2V9BY27-F1
#
_entry.id   AF-A0A2V9BY27-F1
#
_cell.length_a   1.000
_cell.length_b   1.000
_cell.length_c   1.000
_cell.angle_alpha   90.00
_cell.angle_beta   90.00
_cell.angle_gamma   90.00
#
_symmetry.space_group_name_H-M   'P 1'
#
loop_
_entity.id
_entity.type
_entity.pdbx_description
1 polymer ?
#
loop_
_entity_poly.entity_id
_entity_poly.type
_entity_poly.pdbx_seq_one_letter_code
_entity_poly.pdbx_strand_id
1 'polypeptide(L)' 'MHKEYHRRHSPRLGREMGIVVYGHWGPPLLAFPTSGGDEWEHENQGMIGA' A
#
# COMPACT_ATOMS: atom_id res chain seq x y z
N MET A 1 14.54 -4.09 4.73
CA MET A 1 13.08 -3.98 4.77
C MET A 1 12.47 -4.92 3.73
N HIS A 2 11.52 -5.79 4.09
CA HIS A 2 10.78 -6.61 3.12
C HIS A 2 9.72 -5.76 2.43
N LYS A 3 9.55 -5.99 1.12
CA LYS A 3 8.59 -5.27 0.27
C LYS A 3 7.90 -6.26 -0.63
N GLU A 4 6.58 -6.29 -0.58
CA GLU A 4 5.75 -7.13 -1.42
C GLU A 4 4.71 -6.27 -2.14
N TYR A 5 4.47 -6.57 -3.41
CA TYR A 5 3.43 -5.92 -4.20
C TYR A 5 2.34 -6.92 -4.55
N HIS A 6 1.10 -6.52 -4.31
CA HIS A 6 -0.07 -7.27 -4.72
C HIS A 6 -1.00 -6.40 -5.55
N ARG A 7 -1.60 -6.99 -6.58
CA ARG A 7 -2.68 -6.40 -7.35
C ARG A 7 -3.81 -7.40 -7.46
N ARG A 8 -5.02 -6.97 -7.12
CA ARG A 8 -6.21 -7.83 -7.07
C ARG A 8 -7.46 -7.08 -7.50
N HIS A 9 -8.31 -7.73 -8.28
CA HIS A 9 -9.64 -7.25 -8.58
C HIS A 9 -10.53 -7.23 -7.33
N SER A 10 -11.14 -6.09 -7.03
CA SER A 10 -12.19 -5.99 -6.01
C SER A 10 -13.56 -6.05 -6.67
N PRO A 11 -14.33 -7.16 -6.54
CA PRO A 11 -15.68 -7.23 -7.11
C PRO A 11 -16.64 -6.22 -6.47
N ARG A 12 -16.39 -5.80 -5.24
CA ARG A 12 -17.23 -4.80 -4.53
C ARG A 12 -17.02 -3.38 -5.05
N LEU A 13 -15.82 -3.08 -5.58
CA LEU A 13 -15.47 -1.77 -6.13
C LEU A 13 -15.43 -1.77 -7.66
N GLY A 14 -15.56 -2.93 -8.29
CA GLY A 14 -15.51 -3.09 -9.74
C GLY A 14 -14.19 -2.63 -10.38
N ARG A 15 -13.08 -2.72 -9.64
CA ARG A 15 -11.76 -2.25 -10.13
C ARG A 15 -10.60 -3.06 -9.55
N GLU A 16 -9.47 -3.00 -10.25
CA GLU A 16 -8.18 -3.46 -9.74
C GLU A 16 -7.72 -2.58 -8.57
N MET A 17 -7.25 -3.22 -7.51
CA MET A 17 -6.70 -2.57 -6.33
C MET A 17 -5.26 -3.02 -6.14
N GLY A 18 -4.34 -2.07 -6.02
CA GLY A 18 -2.97 -2.34 -5.61
C GLY A 18 -2.80 -2.26 -4.09
N ILE A 19 -1.87 -3.04 -3.57
CA ILE A 19 -1.47 -3.06 -2.16
C ILE A 19 0.05 -3.25 -2.13
N VAL A 20 0.75 -2.38 -1.40
CA VAL A 20 2.16 -2.57 -1.08
C VAL A 20 2.29 -2.90 0.39
N VAL A 21 3.02 -3.97 0.70
CA VAL A 21 3.31 -4.39 2.08
C VAL A 21 4.77 -4.13 2.38
N TYR A 22 4.99 -3.57 3.55
CA TYR A 22 6.26 -3.05 4.03
C TYR A 22 6.60 -3.65 5.39
N GLY A 23 7.88 -3.96 5.63
CA GLY A 23 8.39 -4.18 6.98
C GLY A 23 9.16 -5.48 7.16
N HIS A 24 9.30 -5.93 8.40
CA HIS A 24 9.96 -7.19 8.72
C HIS A 24 9.42 -7.75 10.05
N TRP A 25 9.18 -6.87 11.02
CA TRP A 25 8.60 -7.18 12.33
C TRP A 25 7.87 -5.94 12.87
N GLY A 26 7.02 -6.13 13.89
CA GLY A 26 6.30 -5.04 14.57
C GLY A 26 4.78 -5.15 14.46
N PRO A 27 4.04 -4.22 15.10
CA PRO A 27 2.59 -4.17 15.00
C PRO A 27 2.13 -3.81 13.57
N PRO A 28 1.05 -4.43 13.05
CA PRO A 28 0.55 -4.12 11.72
C PRO A 28 -0.08 -2.71 11.67
N LEU A 29 0.22 -1.99 10.59
CA LEU A 29 -0.38 -0.69 10.26
C LEU A 29 -1.02 -0.79 8.87
N LEU A 30 -2.21 -0.22 8.71
CA LEU A 30 -2.89 -0.06 7.42
C LEU A 30 -3.04 1.43 7.12
N ALA A 31 -2.50 1.85 5.97
CA ALA A 31 -2.60 3.22 5.48
C ALA A 31 -3.36 3.24 4.16
N PHE A 32 -4.22 4.24 3.97
CA PHE A 32 -4.92 4.48 2.72
C PHE A 32 -4.36 5.74 2.06
N PRO A 33 -4.22 5.76 0.73
CA PRO A 33 -3.82 6.97 0.01
C PRO A 33 -4.84 8.10 0.18
N THR A 34 -4.40 9.31 -0.13
CA THR A 34 -5.27 10.47 -0.22
C THR A 34 -6.14 10.41 -1.48
N SER A 35 -7.06 11.36 -1.62
CA SER A 35 -7.93 11.46 -2.79
C SER A 35 -7.12 11.59 -4.08
N GLY A 36 -7.25 10.60 -4.97
CA GLY A 36 -6.54 10.55 -6.25
C GLY A 36 -5.13 9.93 -6.18
N GLY A 37 -4.68 9.53 -4.99
CA GLY A 37 -3.44 8.78 -4.81
C GLY A 37 -3.60 7.28 -5.06
N ASP A 38 -2.47 6.57 -5.04
CA ASP A 38 -2.36 5.13 -5.24
C ASP A 38 -1.59 4.46 -4.10
N GLU A 39 -1.40 3.14 -4.18
CA GLU A 39 -0.72 2.36 -3.16
C GLU A 39 0.75 2.76 -2.90
N TRP A 40 1.36 3.56 -3.79
CA TRP A 40 2.76 4.01 -3.69
C TRP A 40 2.90 5.40 -3.04
N GLU A 41 1.79 6.11 -2.81
CA GLU A 41 1.79 7.51 -2.41
C GLU A 41 2.67 7.77 -1.17
N HIS A 42 2.54 6.94 -0.12
CA HIS A 42 3.26 7.15 1.14
C HIS A 42 4.76 6.91 1.00
N GLU A 43 5.18 5.96 0.15
CA GLU A 43 6.60 5.74 -0.16
C GLU A 43 7.15 6.91 -0.99
N ASN A 44 6.40 7.35 -2.01
CA ASN A 44 6.78 8.48 -2.86
C ASN A 44 6.89 9.80 -2.07
N GLN A 45 6.11 9.95 -1.00
CA GLN A 45 6.16 11.09 -0.08
C GLN A 45 7.23 10.93 1.02
N GLY A 46 7.99 9.83 1.04
CA GLY A 46 9.05 9.58 2.01
C GLY A 46 8.55 9.24 3.42
N MET A 47 7.28 8.85 3.58
CA MET A 47 6.70 8.44 4.86
C MET A 47 7.04 7.00 5.23
N ILE A 48 7.48 6.21 4.26
CA ILE A 48 7.97 4.85 4.48
C ILE A 48 9.50 4.88 4.60
N GLY A 49 10.01 4.53 5.77
CA GLY A 49 11.44 4.52 6.08
C GLY A 49 12.14 3.18 5.77
N ALA A 50 13.47 3.25 5.62
CA ALA A 50 14.39 2.10 5.53
C ALA A 50 14.69 1.50 6.92
#